data_AF-A0A963NTQ6-F1
#
_entry.id   AF-A0A963NTQ6-F1
#
_cell.length_a   1.000
_cell.length_b   1.000
_cell.length_c   1.000
_cell.angle_alpha   90.00
_cell.angle_beta   90.00
_cell.angle_gamma   90.00
#
_symmetry.space_group_name_H-M   'P 1'
#
loop_
_entity.id
_entity.type
_entity.pdbx_description
1 polymer ?
#
loop_
_entity_poly.entity_id
_entity_poly.type
_entity_poly.pdbx_seq_one_letter_code
_entity_poly.pdbx_strand_id
1 'polypeptide(L)'
;MDSDALWAQSAQQFQQIFGETWQRALQSFQSIETAAPPGDVPALKLAPDKVQALQAQYMEEAGKLWLQGLQGAPEKPADKRFAGDGWASNPVATFSAATYLLNARTLMGLADAVETDAKTRARIRFAVEQWIAAMAPSNYLAFNAEAQKKAIETQGESIAQGLANLLHDMRQGHVSMTDESLFEVGRNVATTEGAVVYENELFQLIEYKPLTAKVHERPFLLIPPCINKFYILDLQPENSLIRYAVEQGQRTFVVSWRNPDASLEHKTWDDYVEHGAIEAINV
;
A
#
# COMPACT_ATOMS: atom_id res chain seq x y z
N MET A 1 10.59 10.49 -50.28
CA MET A 1 10.18 9.37 -49.40
C MET A 1 9.17 9.97 -48.44
N ASP A 2 7.88 9.72 -48.67
CA ASP A 2 6.77 10.48 -48.08
C ASP A 2 6.51 10.09 -46.62
N SER A 3 6.83 10.99 -45.70
CA SER A 3 6.54 10.87 -44.26
C SER A 3 5.05 10.78 -43.95
N ASP A 4 4.20 11.37 -44.80
CA ASP A 4 2.75 11.41 -44.59
C ASP A 4 2.09 10.05 -44.85
N ALA A 5 2.65 9.26 -45.77
CA ALA A 5 2.21 7.89 -46.02
C ALA A 5 2.54 6.97 -44.84
N LEU A 6 3.70 7.16 -44.19
CA LEU A 6 4.13 6.42 -43.00
C LEU A 6 3.26 6.74 -41.77
N TRP A 7 2.85 8.01 -41.60
CA TRP A 7 1.95 8.43 -40.52
C TRP A 7 0.51 7.92 -40.71
N ALA A 8 -0.01 7.99 -41.94
CA ALA A 8 -1.33 7.45 -42.24
C ALA A 8 -1.38 5.92 -42.04
N GLN A 9 -0.32 5.23 -42.46
CA GLN A 9 -0.22 3.77 -42.35
C GLN A 9 -0.03 3.31 -40.90
N SER A 10 0.78 4.03 -40.10
CA SER A 10 0.93 3.75 -38.67
C SER A 10 -0.32 4.09 -37.86
N ALA A 11 -1.06 5.14 -38.21
CA ALA A 11 -2.34 5.47 -37.57
C ALA A 11 -3.43 4.42 -37.89
N GLN A 12 -3.49 3.94 -39.13
CA GLN A 12 -4.39 2.82 -39.50
C GLN A 12 -3.99 1.52 -38.80
N GLN A 13 -2.69 1.23 -38.73
CA GLN A 13 -2.19 0.04 -38.04
C GLN A 13 -2.46 0.13 -36.53
N PHE A 14 -2.33 1.30 -35.92
CA PHE A 14 -2.69 1.53 -34.52
C PHE A 14 -4.19 1.39 -34.28
N GLN A 15 -5.06 1.93 -35.15
CA GLN A 15 -6.51 1.75 -35.04
C GLN A 15 -6.92 0.29 -35.19
N GLN A 16 -6.28 -0.48 -36.08
CA GLN A 16 -6.54 -1.91 -36.24
C GLN A 16 -6.06 -2.71 -35.03
N ILE A 17 -4.83 -2.47 -34.57
CA ILE A 17 -4.28 -3.13 -33.38
C ILE A 17 -5.12 -2.78 -32.15
N PHE A 18 -5.51 -1.52 -31.97
CA PHE A 18 -6.34 -1.06 -30.86
C PHE A 18 -7.76 -1.63 -30.94
N GLY A 19 -8.37 -1.66 -32.11
CA GLY A 19 -9.69 -2.27 -32.32
C GLY A 19 -9.69 -3.78 -32.05
N GLU A 20 -8.68 -4.50 -32.51
CA GLU A 20 -8.52 -5.93 -32.28
C GLU A 20 -8.17 -6.24 -30.81
N THR A 21 -7.28 -5.47 -30.18
CA THR A 21 -6.99 -5.62 -28.75
C THR A 21 -8.16 -5.24 -27.88
N TRP A 22 -8.96 -4.25 -28.27
CA TRP A 22 -10.20 -3.88 -27.58
C TRP A 22 -11.29 -4.97 -27.73
N GLN A 23 -11.45 -5.55 -28.91
CA GLN A 23 -12.35 -6.69 -29.11
C GLN A 23 -11.89 -7.94 -28.36
N ARG A 24 -10.59 -8.26 -28.37
CA ARG A 24 -10.04 -9.37 -27.56
C ARG A 24 -10.16 -9.09 -26.07
N ALA A 25 -9.97 -7.85 -25.63
CA ALA A 25 -10.19 -7.45 -24.24
C ALA A 25 -11.66 -7.67 -23.86
N LEU A 26 -12.62 -7.18 -24.67
CA LEU A 26 -14.06 -7.40 -24.45
C LEU A 26 -14.44 -8.88 -24.44
N GLN A 27 -13.88 -9.69 -25.33
CA GLN A 27 -14.09 -11.15 -25.34
C GLN A 27 -13.47 -11.81 -24.09
N SER A 28 -12.31 -11.33 -23.64
CA SER A 28 -11.69 -11.82 -22.42
C SER A 28 -12.54 -11.47 -21.19
N PHE A 29 -13.15 -10.28 -21.14
CA PHE A 29 -14.12 -9.92 -20.10
C PHE A 29 -15.37 -10.81 -20.10
N GLN A 30 -15.92 -11.16 -21.28
CA GLN A 30 -17.03 -12.11 -21.39
C GLN A 30 -16.64 -13.52 -20.93
N SER A 31 -15.40 -13.95 -21.17
CA SER A 31 -14.91 -15.25 -20.70
C SER A 31 -14.59 -15.28 -19.20
N ILE A 32 -14.21 -14.14 -18.60
CA ILE A 32 -13.97 -13.99 -17.16
C ILE A 32 -15.27 -14.09 -16.35
N GLU A 33 -16.42 -13.72 -16.92
CA GLU A 33 -17.74 -13.99 -16.30
C GLU A 33 -18.08 -15.49 -16.22
N THR A 34 -17.38 -16.36 -16.97
CA THR A 34 -17.67 -17.80 -17.03
C THR A 34 -16.60 -18.71 -16.40
N ALA A 35 -15.52 -18.13 -15.85
CA ALA A 35 -14.39 -18.88 -15.30
C ALA A 35 -14.39 -19.00 -13.75
N ALA A 36 -15.46 -18.57 -13.08
CA ALA A 36 -15.69 -18.96 -11.69
C ALA A 36 -16.33 -20.36 -11.67
N PRO A 37 -15.87 -21.30 -10.81
CA PRO A 37 -16.63 -22.51 -10.56
C PRO A 37 -18.05 -22.12 -10.11
N PRO A 38 -19.10 -22.91 -10.39
CA PRO A 38 -20.41 -22.70 -9.80
C PRO A 38 -20.33 -23.11 -8.32
N GLY A 39 -19.60 -22.33 -7.53
CA GLY A 39 -19.84 -22.22 -6.10
C GLY A 39 -21.12 -21.42 -5.94
N ASP A 40 -21.95 -21.81 -4.98
CA ASP A 40 -23.15 -21.08 -4.56
C ASP A 40 -22.76 -19.62 -4.25
N VAL A 41 -22.80 -18.75 -5.26
CA VAL A 41 -22.78 -17.31 -5.04
C VAL A 41 -24.12 -17.06 -4.37
N PRO A 42 -24.17 -16.72 -3.07
CA PRO A 42 -25.44 -16.50 -2.40
C PRO A 42 -26.18 -15.46 -3.22
N ALA A 43 -27.41 -15.73 -3.63
CA ALA A 43 -28.20 -14.76 -4.38
C ALA A 43 -28.30 -13.49 -3.53
N LEU A 44 -27.50 -12.47 -3.90
CA LEU A 44 -27.42 -11.22 -3.17
C LEU A 44 -28.74 -10.48 -3.40
N LYS A 45 -29.58 -10.45 -2.37
CA LYS A 45 -30.78 -9.62 -2.38
C LYS A 45 -30.39 -8.20 -2.03
N LEU A 46 -30.83 -7.23 -2.81
CA LEU A 46 -30.65 -5.81 -2.54
C LEU A 46 -31.97 -5.25 -2.05
N ALA A 47 -31.94 -4.43 -1.00
CA ALA A 47 -33.12 -3.74 -0.49
C ALA A 47 -33.66 -2.78 -1.57
N PRO A 48 -34.86 -3.01 -2.15
CA PRO A 48 -35.34 -2.25 -3.30
C PRO A 48 -35.44 -0.74 -3.05
N ASP A 49 -35.91 -0.35 -1.86
CA ASP A 49 -36.07 1.06 -1.49
C ASP A 49 -34.72 1.79 -1.44
N LYS A 50 -33.68 1.13 -0.92
CA LYS A 50 -32.32 1.69 -0.88
C LYS A 50 -31.73 1.83 -2.28
N VAL A 51 -31.93 0.82 -3.14
CA VAL A 51 -31.46 0.86 -4.52
C VAL A 51 -32.14 1.99 -5.30
N GLN A 52 -33.45 2.15 -5.16
CA GLN A 52 -34.19 3.24 -5.82
C GLN A 52 -33.70 4.62 -5.34
N ALA A 53 -33.49 4.80 -4.03
CA ALA A 53 -32.94 6.04 -3.49
C ALA A 53 -31.54 6.34 -4.04
N LEU A 54 -30.66 5.32 -4.10
CA LEU A 54 -29.31 5.45 -4.66
C LEU A 54 -29.33 5.77 -6.16
N GLN A 55 -30.26 5.17 -6.93
CA GLN A 55 -30.43 5.46 -8.35
C GLN A 55 -30.89 6.91 -8.57
N ALA A 56 -31.88 7.37 -7.81
CA ALA A 56 -32.36 8.75 -7.89
C ALA A 56 -31.25 9.76 -7.56
N GLN A 57 -30.53 9.53 -6.46
CA GLN A 57 -29.40 10.36 -6.06
C GLN A 57 -28.28 10.37 -7.12
N TYR A 58 -27.93 9.20 -7.66
CA TYR A 58 -26.90 9.10 -8.70
C TYR A 58 -27.29 9.88 -9.95
N MET A 59 -28.55 9.78 -10.42
CA MET A 59 -29.00 10.50 -11.61
C MET A 59 -28.97 12.02 -11.40
N GLU A 60 -29.36 12.50 -10.22
CA GLU A 60 -29.27 13.92 -9.88
C GLU A 60 -27.82 14.42 -9.85
N GLU A 61 -26.94 13.72 -9.12
CA GLU A 61 -25.54 14.11 -8.98
C GLU A 61 -24.77 13.98 -10.31
N ALA A 62 -25.02 12.92 -11.08
CA ALA A 62 -24.44 12.73 -12.41
C ALA A 62 -24.89 13.82 -13.39
N GLY A 63 -26.17 14.21 -13.35
CA GLY A 63 -26.69 15.31 -14.16
C GLY A 63 -26.02 16.65 -13.83
N LYS A 64 -25.87 16.96 -12.53
CA LYS A 64 -25.13 18.15 -12.07
C LYS A 64 -23.67 18.12 -12.52
N LEU A 65 -23.00 16.99 -12.32
CA LEU A 65 -21.59 16.82 -12.70
C LEU A 65 -21.40 16.95 -14.22
N TRP A 66 -22.29 16.37 -15.03
CA TRP A 66 -22.25 16.47 -16.48
C TRP A 66 -22.44 17.91 -16.96
N LEU A 67 -23.39 18.65 -16.37
CA LEU A 67 -23.59 20.06 -16.66
C LEU A 67 -22.35 20.91 -16.31
N GLN A 68 -21.76 20.69 -15.13
CA GLN A 68 -20.52 21.36 -14.73
C GLN A 68 -19.35 21.04 -15.67
N GLY A 69 -19.26 19.79 -16.13
CA GLY A 69 -18.29 19.36 -17.13
C GLY A 69 -18.45 20.09 -18.47
N LEU A 70 -19.68 20.24 -18.96
CA LEU A 70 -19.98 21.01 -20.18
C LEU A 70 -19.64 22.50 -20.04
N GLN A 71 -19.79 23.06 -18.84
CA GLN A 71 -19.42 24.44 -18.54
C GLN A 71 -17.91 24.63 -18.34
N GLY A 72 -17.13 23.54 -18.36
CA GLY A 72 -15.67 23.58 -18.14
C GLY A 72 -15.26 23.97 -16.72
N ALA A 73 -16.20 23.97 -15.77
CA ALA A 73 -15.99 24.39 -14.39
C ALA A 73 -16.49 23.32 -13.37
N PRO A 74 -15.99 22.07 -13.45
CA PRO A 74 -16.28 21.08 -12.42
C PRO A 74 -15.72 21.51 -11.08
N GLU A 75 -16.48 21.29 -10.01
CA GLU A 75 -16.04 21.62 -8.66
C GLU A 75 -14.92 20.67 -8.21
N LYS A 76 -13.87 21.23 -7.60
CA LYS A 76 -12.77 20.44 -7.06
C LYS A 76 -13.27 19.53 -5.93
N PRO A 77 -13.06 18.21 -6.01
CA PRO A 77 -13.44 17.34 -4.92
C PRO A 77 -12.62 17.56 -3.65
N ALA A 78 -13.24 17.35 -2.48
CA ALA A 78 -12.59 17.49 -1.17
C ALA A 78 -11.63 16.33 -0.80
N ASP A 79 -11.56 15.28 -1.62
CA ASP A 79 -10.73 14.11 -1.34
C ASP A 79 -9.22 14.46 -1.43
N LYS A 80 -8.46 14.08 -0.41
CA LYS A 80 -7.02 14.39 -0.30
C LYS A 80 -6.20 13.88 -1.48
N ARG A 81 -6.62 12.78 -2.14
CA ARG A 81 -5.93 12.22 -3.32
C ARG A 81 -5.93 13.16 -4.52
N PHE A 82 -6.87 14.11 -4.55
CA PHE A 82 -7.03 15.08 -5.64
C PHE A 82 -6.75 16.52 -5.15
N ALA A 83 -6.03 16.67 -4.04
CA ALA A 83 -5.74 17.97 -3.44
C ALA A 83 -4.70 18.79 -4.22
N GLY A 84 -3.85 18.15 -5.02
CA GLY A 84 -2.81 18.82 -5.79
C GLY A 84 -3.32 19.81 -6.84
N ASP A 85 -2.46 20.78 -7.19
CA ASP A 85 -2.79 21.82 -8.18
C ASP A 85 -3.03 21.25 -9.58
N GLY A 86 -2.34 20.15 -9.93
CA GLY A 86 -2.52 19.49 -11.23
C GLY A 86 -3.98 19.09 -11.47
N TRP A 87 -4.67 18.63 -10.43
CA TRP A 87 -6.09 18.29 -10.50
C TRP A 87 -6.96 19.51 -10.74
N ALA A 88 -6.74 20.59 -9.98
CA ALA A 88 -7.54 21.82 -10.06
C ALA A 88 -7.33 22.60 -11.38
N SER A 89 -6.12 22.56 -11.94
CA SER A 89 -5.77 23.29 -13.17
C SER A 89 -6.30 22.63 -14.46
N ASN A 90 -6.73 21.37 -14.39
CA ASN A 90 -7.18 20.61 -15.55
C ASN A 90 -8.67 20.21 -15.38
N PRO A 91 -9.59 20.83 -16.14
CA PRO A 91 -11.02 20.52 -16.05
C PRO A 91 -11.35 19.04 -16.30
N VAL A 92 -10.63 18.37 -17.21
CA VAL A 92 -10.83 16.93 -17.48
C VAL A 92 -10.39 16.09 -16.28
N ALA A 93 -9.29 16.46 -15.63
CA ALA A 93 -8.81 15.77 -14.43
C ALA A 93 -9.77 15.96 -13.24
N THR A 94 -10.24 17.19 -13.02
CA THR A 94 -11.23 17.48 -11.97
C THR A 94 -12.53 16.71 -12.22
N PHE A 95 -13.02 16.70 -13.46
CA PHE A 95 -14.21 15.94 -13.85
C PHE A 95 -14.03 14.42 -13.64
N SER A 96 -12.87 13.87 -14.01
CA SER A 96 -12.53 12.46 -13.79
C SER A 96 -12.52 12.10 -12.30
N ALA A 97 -11.88 12.92 -11.47
CA ALA A 97 -11.86 12.74 -10.02
C ALA A 97 -13.26 12.80 -9.40
N ALA A 98 -14.09 13.77 -9.81
CA ALA A 98 -15.47 13.89 -9.35
C ALA A 98 -16.34 12.69 -9.79
N THR A 99 -16.18 12.23 -11.03
CA THR A 99 -16.87 11.04 -11.56
C THR A 99 -16.49 9.78 -10.78
N TYR A 100 -15.20 9.61 -10.51
CA TYR A 100 -14.69 8.50 -9.70
C TYR A 100 -15.32 8.51 -8.29
N LEU A 101 -15.37 9.67 -7.63
CA LEU A 101 -15.93 9.78 -6.27
C LEU A 101 -17.44 9.55 -6.22
N LEU A 102 -18.17 10.00 -7.24
CA LEU A 102 -19.59 9.70 -7.38
C LEU A 102 -19.81 8.19 -7.48
N ASN A 103 -19.11 7.52 -8.41
CA ASN A 103 -19.22 6.07 -8.58
C ASN A 103 -18.77 5.31 -7.32
N ALA A 104 -17.71 5.75 -6.66
CA ALA A 104 -17.25 5.18 -5.41
C ALA A 104 -18.34 5.23 -4.33
N ARG A 105 -18.96 6.40 -4.09
CA ARG A 105 -20.07 6.51 -3.12
C ARG A 105 -21.25 5.62 -3.48
N THR A 106 -21.61 5.55 -4.75
CA THR A 106 -22.74 4.72 -5.20
C THR A 106 -22.47 3.23 -5.02
N LEU A 107 -21.28 2.74 -5.40
CA LEU A 107 -20.88 1.35 -5.19
C LEU A 107 -20.86 0.98 -3.71
N MET A 108 -20.38 1.88 -2.84
CA MET A 108 -20.43 1.69 -1.40
C MET A 108 -21.87 1.63 -0.88
N GLY A 109 -22.75 2.51 -1.37
CA GLY A 109 -24.18 2.47 -1.05
C GLY A 109 -24.84 1.15 -1.48
N LEU A 110 -24.47 0.61 -2.64
CA LEU A 110 -24.96 -0.69 -3.11
C LEU A 110 -24.47 -1.84 -2.23
N ALA A 111 -23.20 -1.82 -1.80
CA ALA A 111 -22.68 -2.78 -0.83
C ALA A 111 -23.46 -2.72 0.50
N ASP A 112 -23.80 -1.52 0.96
CA ASP A 112 -24.60 -1.30 2.17
C ASP A 112 -26.09 -1.66 1.98
N ALA A 113 -26.58 -1.77 0.75
CA ALA A 113 -27.94 -2.18 0.40
C ALA A 113 -28.13 -3.70 0.33
N VAL A 114 -27.06 -4.49 0.34
CA VAL A 114 -27.12 -5.96 0.35
C VAL A 114 -27.82 -6.45 1.62
N GLU A 115 -28.82 -7.31 1.47
CA GLU A 115 -29.53 -7.98 2.56
C GLU A 115 -28.76 -9.23 2.99
N THR A 116 -27.88 -9.06 3.98
CA THR A 116 -27.08 -10.14 4.55
C THR A 116 -26.70 -9.83 6.01
N ASP A 117 -26.14 -10.81 6.71
CA ASP A 117 -25.64 -10.64 8.07
C ASP A 117 -24.48 -9.63 8.13
N ALA A 118 -24.20 -9.09 9.31
CA ALA A 118 -23.21 -8.03 9.49
C ALA A 118 -21.80 -8.44 9.05
N LYS A 119 -21.40 -9.70 9.27
CA LYS A 119 -20.06 -10.20 8.93
C LYS A 119 -19.90 -10.31 7.41
N THR A 120 -20.90 -10.85 6.73
CA THR A 120 -20.89 -10.95 5.26
C THR A 120 -20.94 -9.57 4.61
N ARG A 121 -21.76 -8.64 5.13
CA ARG A 121 -21.82 -7.25 4.66
C ARG A 121 -20.46 -6.55 4.79
N ALA A 122 -19.78 -6.71 5.92
CA ALA A 122 -18.45 -6.14 6.13
C ALA A 122 -17.42 -6.68 5.12
N ARG A 123 -17.48 -7.98 4.78
CA ARG A 123 -16.62 -8.58 3.74
C ARG A 123 -16.90 -8.03 2.35
N ILE A 124 -18.18 -7.90 1.97
CA ILE A 124 -18.58 -7.31 0.68
C ILE A 124 -18.10 -5.86 0.62
N ARG A 125 -18.38 -5.09 1.67
CA ARG A 125 -17.95 -3.70 1.80
C ARG A 125 -16.44 -3.57 1.63
N PHE A 126 -15.67 -4.36 2.36
CA PHE A 126 -14.21 -4.38 2.25
C PHE A 126 -13.74 -4.69 0.82
N ALA A 127 -14.31 -5.71 0.17
CA ALA A 127 -13.97 -6.05 -1.21
C ALA A 127 -14.26 -4.89 -2.18
N VAL A 128 -15.42 -4.25 -2.05
CA VAL A 128 -15.79 -3.08 -2.86
C VAL A 128 -14.85 -1.89 -2.59
N GLU A 129 -14.48 -1.64 -1.33
CA GLU A 129 -13.49 -0.62 -0.97
C GLU A 129 -12.13 -0.89 -1.64
N GLN A 130 -11.65 -2.13 -1.65
CA GLN A 130 -10.39 -2.49 -2.32
C GLN A 130 -10.47 -2.26 -3.84
N TRP A 131 -11.58 -2.65 -4.47
CA TRP A 131 -11.80 -2.41 -5.90
C TRP A 131 -11.86 -0.92 -6.25
N ILE A 132 -12.60 -0.13 -5.46
CA ILE A 132 -12.67 1.32 -5.61
C ILE A 132 -11.28 1.95 -5.43
N ALA A 133 -10.51 1.51 -4.44
CA ALA A 133 -9.18 2.03 -4.19
C ALA A 133 -8.22 1.71 -5.34
N ALA A 134 -8.27 0.50 -5.89
CA ALA A 134 -7.45 0.08 -7.03
C ALA A 134 -7.75 0.92 -8.29
N MET A 135 -9.02 1.22 -8.55
CA MET A 135 -9.48 1.97 -9.72
C MET A 135 -9.30 3.49 -9.61
N ALA A 136 -8.68 4.00 -8.54
CA ALA A 136 -8.48 5.43 -8.37
C ALA A 136 -7.62 6.01 -9.52
N PRO A 137 -8.05 7.12 -10.17
CA PRO A 137 -7.30 7.74 -11.27
C PRO A 137 -5.86 8.12 -10.92
N SER A 138 -5.61 8.43 -9.64
CA SER A 138 -4.28 8.74 -9.10
C SER A 138 -3.27 7.59 -9.23
N ASN A 139 -3.72 6.35 -9.38
CA ASN A 139 -2.85 5.18 -9.45
C ASN A 139 -2.21 4.98 -10.83
N TYR A 140 -2.71 5.69 -11.85
CA TYR A 140 -2.32 5.46 -13.23
C TYR A 140 -1.74 6.73 -13.84
N LEU A 141 -0.52 6.65 -14.38
CA LEU A 141 0.16 7.79 -15.03
C LEU A 141 -0.71 8.48 -16.10
N ALA A 142 -1.47 7.70 -16.86
CA ALA A 142 -2.36 8.20 -17.91
C ALA A 142 -3.52 9.07 -17.40
N PHE A 143 -3.84 9.02 -16.10
CA PHE A 143 -4.94 9.79 -15.49
C PHE A 143 -4.49 10.66 -14.31
N ASN A 144 -3.28 10.45 -13.79
CA ASN A 144 -2.74 11.24 -12.69
C ASN A 144 -2.26 12.61 -13.21
N ALA A 145 -3.05 13.64 -12.94
CA ALA A 145 -2.79 15.00 -13.41
C ALA A 145 -1.50 15.62 -12.82
N GLU A 146 -1.11 15.25 -11.61
CA GLU A 146 0.14 15.72 -11.00
C GLU A 146 1.35 15.08 -11.67
N ALA A 147 1.28 13.77 -11.92
CA ALA A 147 2.35 13.06 -12.62
C ALA A 147 2.52 13.58 -14.07
N GLN A 148 1.41 13.85 -14.76
CA GLN A 148 1.43 14.46 -16.10
C GLN A 148 2.01 15.87 -16.08
N LYS A 149 1.56 16.72 -15.15
CA LYS A 149 2.10 18.07 -14.97
C LYS A 149 3.61 18.02 -14.73
N LYS A 150 4.07 17.14 -13.82
CA LYS A 150 5.49 16.99 -13.53
C LYS A 150 6.27 16.51 -14.74
N ALA A 151 5.75 15.53 -15.48
CA ALA A 151 6.38 15.04 -16.70
C ALA A 151 6.54 16.14 -17.75
N ILE A 152 5.55 17.02 -17.92
CA ILE A 152 5.61 18.17 -18.83
C ILE A 152 6.66 19.18 -18.33
N GLU A 153 6.61 19.55 -17.05
CA GLU A 153 7.54 20.51 -16.43
C GLU A 153 9.01 20.06 -16.53
N THR A 154 9.26 18.76 -16.38
CA THR A 154 10.61 18.18 -16.47
C THR A 154 10.95 17.66 -17.86
N GLN A 155 10.13 17.93 -18.88
CA GLN A 155 10.33 17.42 -20.25
C GLN A 155 10.58 15.90 -20.32
N GLY A 156 9.91 15.12 -19.45
CA GLY A 156 10.02 13.67 -19.37
C GLY A 156 11.11 13.12 -18.44
N GLU A 157 12.00 13.96 -17.89
CA GLU A 157 13.07 13.52 -16.99
C GLU A 157 12.52 12.80 -15.74
N SER A 158 11.39 13.24 -15.18
CA SER A 158 10.76 12.57 -14.04
C SER A 158 10.33 11.13 -14.35
N ILE A 159 9.93 10.84 -15.60
CA ILE A 159 9.55 9.49 -16.04
C ILE A 159 10.80 8.63 -16.19
N ALA A 160 11.86 9.18 -16.80
CA ALA A 160 13.13 8.49 -16.95
C ALA A 160 13.72 8.10 -15.58
N GLN A 161 13.69 9.02 -14.61
CA GLN A 161 14.14 8.75 -13.24
C GLN A 161 13.25 7.71 -12.55
N GLY A 162 11.93 7.80 -12.70
CA GLY A 162 11.01 6.81 -12.13
C GLY A 162 11.24 5.40 -12.66
N LEU A 163 11.53 5.25 -13.97
CA LEU A 163 11.87 3.97 -14.57
C LEU A 163 13.24 3.45 -14.10
N ALA A 164 14.22 4.33 -13.95
CA ALA A 164 15.52 3.96 -13.39
C ALA A 164 15.38 3.43 -11.96
N ASN A 165 14.56 4.08 -11.13
CA ASN A 165 14.25 3.63 -9.77
C ASN A 165 13.53 2.28 -9.79
N LEU A 166 12.52 2.10 -10.65
CA LEU A 166 11.82 0.82 -10.79
C LEU A 166 12.77 -0.33 -11.15
N LEU A 167 13.67 -0.10 -12.12
CA LEU A 167 14.66 -1.11 -12.52
C LEU A 167 15.68 -1.40 -11.41
N HIS A 168 16.02 -0.40 -10.61
CA HIS A 168 16.87 -0.58 -9.44
C HIS A 168 16.18 -1.46 -8.39
N ASP A 169 14.95 -1.12 -8.02
CA ASP A 169 14.14 -1.85 -7.03
C ASP A 169 13.87 -3.29 -7.47
N MET A 170 13.57 -3.52 -8.75
CA MET A 170 13.40 -4.87 -9.30
C MET A 170 14.65 -5.74 -9.16
N ARG A 171 15.85 -5.15 -9.19
CA ARG A 171 17.11 -5.90 -8.97
C ARG A 171 17.35 -6.22 -7.50
N GLN A 172 16.88 -5.37 -6.59
CA GLN A 172 16.96 -5.60 -5.15
C GLN A 172 15.89 -6.59 -4.67
N GLY A 173 14.76 -6.68 -5.38
CA GLY A 173 13.64 -7.55 -5.00
C GLY A 173 12.66 -6.91 -4.01
N HIS A 174 12.86 -5.63 -3.66
CA HIS A 174 11.95 -4.83 -2.83
C HIS A 174 11.97 -3.35 -3.27
N VAL A 175 10.94 -2.60 -2.88
CA VAL A 175 10.84 -1.17 -3.17
C VAL A 175 11.69 -0.37 -2.19
N SER A 176 12.57 0.49 -2.69
CA SER A 176 13.45 1.31 -1.85
C SER A 176 12.71 2.57 -1.38
N MET A 177 12.63 2.78 -0.07
CA MET A 177 12.04 3.99 0.53
C MET A 177 13.09 5.04 0.90
N THR A 178 14.31 4.60 1.15
CA THR A 178 15.47 5.41 1.56
C THR A 178 16.74 4.84 0.95
N ASP A 179 17.81 5.62 0.88
CA ASP A 179 19.12 5.13 0.50
C ASP A 179 19.72 4.28 1.63
N GLU A 180 19.69 2.96 1.46
CA GLU A 180 20.24 2.00 2.43
C GLU A 180 21.77 2.08 2.53
N SER A 181 22.47 2.61 1.52
CA SER A 181 23.94 2.72 1.56
C SER A 181 24.43 3.70 2.64
N LEU A 182 23.55 4.57 3.11
CA LEU A 182 23.84 5.53 4.17
C LEU A 182 23.75 4.92 5.57
N PHE A 183 23.19 3.72 5.73
CA PHE A 183 22.93 3.10 7.03
C PHE A 183 23.58 1.72 7.14
N GLU A 184 24.43 1.56 8.14
CA GLU A 184 25.15 0.33 8.46
C GLU A 184 24.86 -0.04 9.92
N VAL A 185 24.15 -1.16 10.10
CA VAL A 185 23.79 -1.70 11.42
C VAL A 185 25.06 -2.04 12.19
N GLY A 186 25.16 -1.56 13.42
CA GLY A 186 26.34 -1.64 14.28
C GLY A 186 27.34 -0.50 14.10
N ARG A 187 27.22 0.34 13.05
CA ARG A 187 28.10 1.50 12.84
C ARG A 187 27.40 2.83 13.07
N ASN A 188 26.23 3.04 12.48
CA ASN A 188 25.45 4.27 12.61
C ASN A 188 23.95 4.05 12.89
N VAL A 189 23.52 2.79 12.95
CA VAL A 189 22.22 2.34 13.46
C VAL A 189 22.47 1.20 14.44
N ALA A 190 21.70 1.04 15.51
CA ALA A 190 21.88 -0.03 16.52
C ALA A 190 23.27 -0.01 17.17
N THR A 191 23.66 1.16 17.68
CA THR A 191 25.03 1.43 18.17
C THR A 191 25.16 1.41 19.69
N THR A 192 24.10 1.09 20.43
CA THR A 192 24.18 1.01 21.89
C THR A 192 25.06 -0.17 22.29
N GLU A 193 26.09 0.07 23.10
CA GLU A 193 27.08 -0.94 23.46
C GLU A 193 26.41 -2.09 24.25
N GLY A 194 26.58 -3.32 23.76
CA GLY A 194 26.03 -4.52 24.36
C GLY A 194 26.73 -5.77 23.82
N ALA A 195 26.38 -6.93 24.37
CA ALA A 195 26.92 -8.22 23.97
C ALA A 195 25.82 -9.27 23.86
N VAL A 196 25.98 -10.21 22.92
CA VAL A 196 25.15 -11.42 22.86
C VAL A 196 25.55 -12.31 24.04
N VAL A 197 24.60 -12.57 24.93
CA VAL A 197 24.79 -13.40 26.14
C VAL A 197 24.17 -14.79 26.01
N TYR A 198 23.27 -14.99 25.05
CA TYR A 198 22.67 -16.27 24.73
C TYR A 198 22.26 -16.30 23.25
N GLU A 199 22.26 -17.48 22.65
CA GLU A 199 21.83 -17.70 21.28
C GLU A 199 21.22 -19.10 21.14
N ASN A 200 20.11 -19.18 20.42
CA ASN A 200 19.53 -20.44 19.97
C ASN A 200 19.07 -20.33 18.51
N GLU A 201 18.32 -21.33 18.04
CA GLU A 201 17.87 -21.36 16.65
C GLU A 201 16.91 -20.22 16.27
N LEU A 202 16.20 -19.61 17.24
CA LEU A 202 15.18 -18.58 17.02
C LEU A 202 15.66 -17.15 17.29
N PHE A 203 16.60 -16.94 18.23
CA PHE A 203 17.02 -15.60 18.61
C PHE A 203 18.40 -15.54 19.25
N GLN A 204 18.94 -14.32 19.28
CA GLN A 204 20.05 -13.92 20.14
C GLN A 204 19.54 -13.02 21.28
N LEU A 205 19.95 -13.29 22.50
CA LEU A 205 19.70 -12.40 23.65
C LEU A 205 20.87 -11.43 23.80
N ILE A 206 20.59 -10.13 23.74
CA ILE A 206 21.60 -9.08 23.89
C ILE A 206 21.43 -8.46 25.28
N GLU A 207 22.50 -8.45 26.08
CA GLU A 207 22.60 -7.63 27.29
C GLU A 207 23.35 -6.34 26.97
N TYR A 208 22.75 -5.19 27.28
CA TYR A 208 23.38 -3.90 27.06
C TYR A 208 24.23 -3.47 28.25
N LYS A 209 25.38 -2.85 27.95
CA LYS A 209 26.34 -2.40 28.96
C LYS A 209 25.72 -1.27 29.79
N PRO A 210 25.72 -1.37 31.14
CA PRO A 210 25.22 -0.30 31.99
C PRO A 210 25.93 1.04 31.76
N LEU A 211 25.15 2.12 31.65
CA LEU A 211 25.65 3.50 31.55
C LEU A 211 25.56 4.27 32.88
N THR A 212 25.24 3.58 33.97
CA THR A 212 25.10 4.14 35.33
C THR A 212 25.88 3.28 36.33
N ALA A 213 26.25 3.89 37.48
CA ALA A 213 27.02 3.18 38.51
C ALA A 213 26.20 2.11 39.27
N LYS A 214 24.86 2.25 39.28
CA LYS A 214 23.93 1.31 39.90
C LYS A 214 22.73 1.15 38.98
N VAL A 215 22.24 -0.09 38.89
CA VAL A 215 21.03 -0.43 38.13
C VAL A 215 19.95 -0.96 39.06
N HIS A 216 18.70 -0.98 38.59
CA HIS A 216 17.61 -1.64 39.29
C HIS A 216 17.86 -3.15 39.42
N GLU A 217 17.39 -3.72 40.53
CA GLU A 217 17.55 -5.16 40.82
C GLU A 217 16.78 -6.03 39.81
N ARG A 218 15.59 -5.60 39.41
CA ARG A 218 14.79 -6.30 38.41
C ARG A 218 15.22 -5.84 37.00
N PRO A 219 15.60 -6.79 36.12
CA PRO A 219 15.98 -6.44 34.75
C PRO A 219 14.77 -6.03 33.91
N PHE A 220 15.06 -5.37 32.79
CA PHE A 220 14.10 -5.02 31.77
C PHE A 220 14.35 -5.86 30.52
N LEU A 221 13.49 -6.84 30.26
CA LEU A 221 13.53 -7.67 29.05
C LEU A 221 12.59 -7.08 28.01
N LEU A 222 13.13 -6.80 26.83
CA LEU A 222 12.40 -6.25 25.71
C LEU A 222 12.25 -7.33 24.63
N ILE A 223 11.00 -7.65 24.31
CA ILE A 223 10.62 -8.61 23.26
C ILE A 223 10.01 -7.81 22.10
N PRO A 224 10.79 -7.50 21.05
CA PRO A 224 10.34 -6.72 19.91
C PRO A 224 9.45 -7.57 18.97
N PRO A 225 8.72 -6.95 18.03
CA PRO A 225 8.04 -7.70 16.97
C PRO A 225 9.04 -8.47 16.10
N CYS A 226 8.64 -9.61 15.54
CA CYS A 226 9.47 -10.46 14.67
C CYS A 226 9.28 -10.20 13.17
N ILE A 227 8.38 -9.28 12.77
CA ILE A 227 8.13 -8.93 11.35
C ILE A 227 9.24 -8.02 10.80
N ASN A 228 9.75 -7.12 11.64
CA ASN A 228 10.89 -6.25 11.35
C ASN A 228 12.00 -6.49 12.37
N LYS A 229 13.18 -5.92 12.16
CA LYS A 229 14.31 -6.08 13.08
C LYS A 229 14.14 -5.21 14.34
N PHE A 230 14.74 -5.66 15.45
CA PHE A 230 14.61 -5.04 16.77
C PHE A 230 15.11 -3.58 16.83
N TYR A 231 16.06 -3.21 15.95
CA TYR A 231 16.76 -1.92 16.02
C TYR A 231 15.88 -0.70 15.74
N ILE A 232 14.59 -0.88 15.41
CA ILE A 232 13.62 0.23 15.48
C ILE A 232 13.56 0.86 16.88
N LEU A 233 13.94 0.09 17.92
CA LEU A 233 14.03 0.52 19.31
C LEU A 233 15.44 0.99 19.70
N ASP A 234 16.41 0.88 18.79
CA ASP A 234 17.80 1.32 18.94
C ASP A 234 18.31 1.92 17.63
N LEU A 235 17.63 2.94 17.10
CA LEU A 235 18.01 3.53 15.81
C LEU A 235 19.33 4.30 15.93
N GLN A 236 19.26 5.55 16.37
CA GLN A 236 20.40 6.43 16.63
C GLN A 236 20.45 6.78 18.12
N PRO A 237 21.60 7.22 18.65
CA PRO A 237 21.72 7.57 20.07
C PRO A 237 20.64 8.53 20.57
N GLU A 238 20.21 9.48 19.74
CA GLU A 238 19.25 10.52 20.09
C GLU A 238 17.79 10.02 20.14
N ASN A 239 17.48 8.89 19.49
CA ASN A 239 16.13 8.32 19.42
C ASN A 239 16.08 6.83 19.77
N SER A 240 17.08 6.33 20.51
CA SER A 240 17.15 4.95 21.00
C SER A 240 16.42 4.80 22.33
N LEU A 241 15.35 4.00 22.32
CA LEU A 241 14.64 3.60 23.55
C LEU A 241 15.52 2.71 24.43
N ILE A 242 16.29 1.82 23.80
CA ILE A 242 17.18 0.89 24.50
C ILE A 242 18.27 1.65 25.25
N ARG A 243 18.95 2.59 24.57
CA ARG A 243 19.94 3.46 25.19
C ARG A 243 19.34 4.26 26.35
N TYR A 244 18.16 4.86 26.13
CA TYR A 244 17.46 5.60 27.16
C TYR A 244 17.18 4.75 28.39
N ALA A 245 16.69 3.51 28.23
CA ALA A 245 16.44 2.60 29.35
C ALA A 245 17.70 2.30 30.17
N VAL A 246 18.82 2.04 29.47
CA VAL A 246 20.14 1.83 30.10
C VAL A 246 20.63 3.07 30.85
N GLU A 247 20.46 4.26 30.28
CA GLU A 247 20.78 5.54 30.93
C GLU A 247 19.90 5.83 32.16
N GLN A 248 18.65 5.35 32.17
CA GLN A 248 17.77 5.40 33.35
C GLN A 248 18.10 4.33 34.41
N GLY A 249 19.17 3.56 34.24
CA GLY A 249 19.60 2.55 35.21
C GLY A 249 18.82 1.23 35.12
N GLN A 250 18.14 0.95 34.01
CA GLN A 250 17.58 -0.38 33.75
C GLN A 250 18.66 -1.33 33.26
N ARG A 251 18.79 -2.52 33.88
CA ARG A 251 19.58 -3.61 33.32
C ARG A 251 18.79 -4.22 32.15
N THR A 252 19.16 -3.84 30.92
CA THR A 252 18.31 -4.02 29.74
C THR A 252 18.78 -5.20 28.89
N PHE A 253 17.83 -6.07 28.53
CA PHE A 253 18.00 -7.20 27.64
C PHE A 253 17.06 -7.08 26.43
N VAL A 254 17.51 -7.49 25.25
CA VAL A 254 16.67 -7.48 24.04
C VAL A 254 16.75 -8.82 23.34
N VAL A 255 15.59 -9.34 22.96
CA VAL A 255 15.48 -10.50 22.05
C VAL A 255 15.68 -10.02 20.61
N SER A 256 16.79 -10.41 19.99
CA SER A 256 17.06 -10.20 18.57
C SER A 256 16.66 -11.46 17.79
N TRP A 257 15.44 -11.44 17.23
CA TRP A 257 14.92 -12.54 16.42
C TRP A 257 15.80 -12.84 15.20
N ARG A 258 16.00 -14.13 14.92
CA ARG A 258 16.63 -14.60 13.68
C ARG A 258 15.71 -14.28 12.50
N ASN A 259 16.29 -13.90 11.37
CA ASN A 259 15.56 -13.86 10.10
C ASN A 259 15.43 -15.31 9.60
N PRO A 260 14.23 -15.90 9.57
CA PRO A 260 14.08 -17.33 9.33
C PRO A 260 14.48 -17.71 7.90
N ASP A 261 15.16 -18.86 7.78
CA ASP A 261 15.43 -19.52 6.50
C ASP A 261 14.61 -20.81 6.40
N ALA A 262 14.82 -21.60 5.35
CA ALA A 262 14.10 -22.85 5.10
C ALA A 262 14.19 -23.84 6.27
N SER A 263 15.23 -23.78 7.12
CA SER A 263 15.35 -24.66 8.29
C SER A 263 14.28 -24.40 9.35
N LEU A 264 13.66 -23.22 9.36
CA LEU A 264 12.63 -22.83 10.35
C LEU A 264 11.21 -22.83 9.77
N GLU A 265 10.99 -23.37 8.56
CA GLU A 265 9.67 -23.38 7.89
C GLU A 265 8.57 -24.07 8.70
N HIS A 266 8.95 -25.04 9.53
CA HIS A 266 8.05 -25.86 10.34
C HIS A 266 7.74 -25.24 11.70
N LYS A 267 8.35 -24.11 12.05
CA LYS A 267 8.14 -23.45 13.34
C LYS A 267 6.76 -22.82 13.41
N THR A 268 6.12 -23.00 14.56
CA THR A 268 4.78 -22.55 14.87
C THR A 268 4.82 -21.37 15.84
N TRP A 269 3.67 -20.75 16.09
CA TRP A 269 3.55 -19.72 17.13
C TRP A 269 4.02 -20.23 18.49
N ASP A 270 3.67 -21.47 18.83
CA ASP A 270 4.01 -22.07 20.12
C ASP A 270 5.53 -22.24 20.29
N ASP A 271 6.26 -22.54 19.20
CA ASP A 271 7.73 -22.57 19.22
C ASP A 271 8.33 -21.21 19.58
N TYR A 272 7.79 -20.11 19.04
CA TYR A 272 8.27 -18.75 19.36
C TYR A 272 7.93 -18.34 20.80
N VAL A 273 6.83 -18.84 21.35
CA VAL A 273 6.46 -18.61 22.75
C VAL A 273 7.40 -19.38 23.67
N GLU A 274 7.54 -20.70 23.46
CA GLU A 274 8.30 -21.58 24.35
C GLU A 274 9.81 -21.35 24.22
N HIS A 275 10.33 -21.46 22.99
CA HIS A 275 11.78 -21.42 22.71
C HIS A 275 12.32 -20.02 22.39
N GLY A 276 11.43 -19.03 22.32
CA GLY A 276 11.78 -17.62 22.18
C GLY A 276 11.52 -16.82 23.44
N ALA A 277 10.25 -16.49 23.68
CA ALA A 277 9.87 -15.57 24.75
C ALA A 277 10.09 -16.12 26.17
N ILE A 278 9.67 -17.36 26.44
CA ILE A 278 9.83 -18.01 27.75
C ILE A 278 11.30 -18.33 27.99
N GLU A 279 11.99 -18.88 27.00
CA GLU A 279 13.42 -19.15 27.09
C GLU A 279 14.25 -17.88 27.41
N ALA A 280 13.95 -16.74 26.79
CA ALA A 280 14.60 -15.47 27.09
C ALA A 280 14.41 -14.98 28.54
N ILE A 281 13.35 -15.42 29.23
CA ILE A 281 13.09 -15.10 30.64
C ILE A 281 13.90 -16.03 31.57
N ASN A 282 14.19 -17.25 31.13
CA ASN A 282 14.87 -18.27 31.93
C ASN A 282 16.39 -18.09 32.00
N VAL A 283 16.98 -17.51 30.96
CA VAL A 283 18.41 -17.18 30.84
C VAL A 283 18.79 -16.03 31.78
#